data_AF-A0A9E2KZX2-F1
#
_entry.id   AF-A0A9E2KZX2-F1
#
_cell.length_a   1.000
_cell.length_b   1.000
_cell.length_c   1.000
_cell.angle_alpha   90.00
_cell.angle_beta   90.00
_cell.angle_gamma   90.00
#
_symmetry.space_group_name_H-M   'P 1'
#
loop_
_entity.id
_entity.type
_entity.pdbx_description
1 polymer ?
#
loop_
_entity_poly.entity_id
_entity_poly.type
_entity_poly.pdbx_seq_one_letter_code
_entity_poly.pdbx_strand_id
1 'polypeptide(L)'
;TLIGAILNILGLEEEVFEKKNGKLFSGMREIVESVDFAIYNKTKGVLDLKSTIALLFIVVGIRKVRQNPILPNGVNLLWWGYNIISKGGN
;
A
#
# COMPACT_ATOMS: atom_id res chain seq x y z
N THR A 1 -6.93 -17.73 -32.89
CA THR A 1 -5.94 -18.69 -33.43
C THR A 1 -6.00 -19.97 -32.62
N LEU A 2 -5.47 -21.09 -33.12
CA LEU A 2 -5.45 -22.38 -32.39
C LEU A 2 -4.87 -22.25 -30.97
N ILE A 3 -3.86 -21.38 -30.81
CA ILE A 3 -3.24 -21.04 -29.52
C ILE A 3 -4.26 -20.43 -28.53
N GLY A 4 -5.15 -19.55 -28.99
CA GLY A 4 -6.20 -18.97 -28.14
C GLY A 4 -7.20 -20.03 -27.65
N ALA A 5 -7.59 -20.98 -28.51
CA ALA A 5 -8.48 -22.06 -28.11
C ALA A 5 -7.86 -22.99 -27.05
N ILE A 6 -6.55 -23.24 -27.14
CA ILE A 6 -5.81 -24.03 -26.15
C ILE A 6 -5.72 -23.28 -24.81
N LEU A 7 -5.45 -21.98 -24.84
CA LEU A 7 -5.36 -21.15 -23.62
C LEU A 7 -6.70 -21.08 -22.88
N ASN A 8 -7.81 -20.97 -23.61
CA ASN A 8 -9.17 -20.98 -23.05
C ASN A 8 -9.49 -22.30 -22.33
N ILE A 9 -9.15 -23.44 -22.95
CA ILE A 9 -9.37 -24.78 -22.34
C ILE A 9 -8.55 -24.96 -21.07
N LEU A 10 -7.37 -24.36 -21.00
CA LEU A 10 -6.48 -24.45 -19.84
C LEU A 10 -6.81 -23.42 -18.74
N GLY A 11 -7.74 -22.49 -18.97
CA GLY A 11 -8.04 -21.40 -18.03
C GLY A 11 -6.89 -20.39 -17.88
N LEU A 12 -5.95 -20.38 -18.84
CA LEU A 12 -4.71 -19.60 -18.78
C LEU A 12 -4.79 -18.30 -19.60
N GLU A 13 -5.96 -17.95 -20.12
CA GLU A 13 -6.12 -16.70 -20.86
C GLU A 13 -5.73 -15.50 -19.99
N GLU A 14 -6.21 -15.44 -18.75
CA GLU A 14 -5.90 -14.31 -17.86
C GLU A 14 -4.40 -14.21 -17.53
N GLU A 15 -3.71 -15.32 -17.25
CA GLU A 15 -2.27 -15.33 -16.94
C GLU A 15 -1.38 -14.96 -18.14
N VAL A 16 -1.80 -15.35 -19.36
CA VAL A 16 -1.03 -15.08 -20.58
C VAL A 16 -1.29 -13.66 -21.11
N PHE A 17 -2.50 -13.14 -20.90
CA PHE A 17 -2.87 -11.77 -21.27
C PHE A 17 -2.63 -10.75 -20.16
N GLU A 18 -2.27 -11.18 -18.94
CA GLU A 18 -1.80 -10.28 -17.90
C GLU A 18 -0.54 -9.57 -18.41
N LYS A 19 -0.66 -8.25 -18.55
CA LYS A 19 0.46 -7.39 -18.93
C LYS A 19 1.54 -7.54 -17.86
N LYS A 20 2.61 -8.27 -18.19
CA LYS A 20 3.80 -8.35 -17.33
C LYS A 20 4.22 -6.93 -16.93
N ASN A 21 4.20 -6.68 -15.62
CA ASN A 21 4.65 -5.41 -15.08
C ASN A 21 6.09 -5.13 -15.55
N GLY A 22 6.38 -3.88 -15.88
CA GLY A 22 7.73 -3.49 -16.27
C GLY A 22 8.73 -3.74 -15.14
N LYS A 23 10.00 -4.00 -15.47
CA LYS A 23 11.08 -4.26 -14.49
C LYS A 23 11.20 -3.19 -13.39
N LEU A 24 10.87 -1.93 -13.71
CA LEU A 24 10.83 -0.85 -12.73
C LEU A 24 9.75 -1.08 -11.67
N PHE A 25 8.55 -1.47 -12.10
CA PHE A 25 7.43 -1.70 -11.19
C PHE A 25 7.68 -2.92 -10.29
N SER A 26 8.24 -4.01 -10.84
CA SER A 26 8.61 -5.17 -10.03
C SER A 26 9.68 -4.81 -8.99
N GLY A 27 10.72 -4.06 -9.37
CA GLY A 27 11.74 -3.63 -8.42
C GLY A 27 11.20 -2.72 -7.32
N MET A 28 10.29 -1.79 -7.65
CA MET A 28 9.62 -0.96 -6.63
C MET A 28 8.77 -1.81 -5.68
N ARG A 29 8.08 -2.83 -6.20
CA ARG A 29 7.28 -3.74 -5.39
C ARG A 29 8.14 -4.53 -4.41
N GLU A 30 9.26 -5.07 -4.87
CA GLU A 30 10.22 -5.79 -4.00
C GLU A 30 10.76 -4.89 -2.88
N ILE A 31 11.03 -3.60 -3.17
CA ILE A 31 11.46 -2.63 -2.15
C ILE A 31 10.35 -2.41 -1.12
N VAL A 32 9.11 -2.20 -1.56
CA VAL A 32 7.96 -1.98 -0.65
C VAL A 32 7.75 -3.20 0.25
N GLU A 33 7.76 -4.41 -0.31
CA GLU A 33 7.62 -5.66 0.44
C GLU A 33 8.77 -5.86 1.44
N SER A 34 10.00 -5.51 1.05
CA SER A 34 11.17 -5.59 1.94
C SER A 34 11.06 -4.62 3.13
N VAL A 35 10.58 -3.40 2.89
CA VAL A 35 10.38 -2.40 3.95
C VAL A 35 9.27 -2.86 4.90
N ASP A 36 8.17 -3.35 4.36
CA ASP A 36 7.05 -3.88 5.15
C ASP A 36 7.51 -5.01 6.09
N PHE A 37 8.22 -6.00 5.55
CA PHE A 37 8.77 -7.11 6.32
C PHE A 37 9.76 -6.66 7.39
N ALA A 38 10.62 -5.68 7.08
CA ALA A 38 11.58 -5.13 8.04
C ALA A 38 10.86 -4.46 9.23
N ILE A 39 9.84 -3.64 8.97
CA ILE A 39 9.04 -2.98 10.00
C ILE A 39 8.30 -4.03 10.85
N TYR A 40 7.64 -4.98 10.19
CA TYR A 40 6.91 -6.06 10.85
C TYR A 40 7.79 -6.83 11.83
N ASN A 41 8.94 -7.30 11.38
CA ASN A 41 9.86 -8.05 12.24
C ASN A 41 10.46 -7.20 13.35
N LYS A 42 10.89 -5.97 13.05
CA LYS A 42 11.50 -5.08 14.05
C LYS A 42 10.54 -4.76 15.18
N THR A 43 9.25 -4.64 14.86
CA THR A 43 8.19 -4.35 15.82
C THR A 43 7.53 -5.61 16.40
N LYS A 44 8.03 -6.81 16.07
CA LYS A 44 7.47 -8.10 16.50
C LYS A 44 6.00 -8.28 16.13
N GLY A 45 5.64 -7.84 14.93
CA GLY A 45 4.30 -7.94 14.36
C GLY A 45 3.31 -6.90 14.84
N VAL A 46 3.76 -5.87 15.58
CA VAL A 46 2.88 -4.79 16.06
C VAL A 46 2.54 -3.80 14.95
N LEU A 47 3.48 -3.50 14.05
CA LEU A 47 3.29 -2.58 12.93
C LEU A 47 3.66 -3.24 11.61
N ASP A 48 2.89 -2.95 10.58
CA ASP A 48 3.24 -3.10 9.17
C ASP A 48 3.50 -1.71 8.55
N LEU A 49 3.92 -1.65 7.29
CA LEU A 49 4.15 -0.40 6.57
C LEU A 49 2.88 0.46 6.51
N LYS A 50 1.71 -0.17 6.30
CA LYS A 50 0.42 0.52 6.21
C LYS A 50 0.08 1.25 7.52
N SER A 51 0.09 0.54 8.63
CA SER A 51 -0.17 1.06 9.98
C SER A 51 0.89 2.06 10.42
N THR A 52 2.15 1.89 10.00
CA THR A 52 3.21 2.88 10.21
C THR A 52 2.91 4.20 9.52
N ILE A 53 2.49 4.17 8.25
CA ILE A 53 2.08 5.36 7.51
C ILE A 53 0.86 6.02 8.17
N ALA A 54 -0.12 5.22 8.61
CA ALA A 54 -1.28 5.74 9.32
C ALA A 54 -0.90 6.44 10.63
N LEU A 55 -0.01 5.82 11.41
CA LEU A 55 0.50 6.38 12.66
C LEU A 55 1.24 7.70 12.43
N LEU A 56 2.08 7.77 11.38
CA LEU A 56 2.76 9.01 11.01
C LEU A 56 1.76 10.14 10.69
N PHE A 57 0.73 9.85 9.90
CA PHE A 57 -0.32 10.82 9.61
C PHE A 57 -1.08 11.27 10.86
N ILE A 58 -1.38 10.36 11.79
CA ILE A 58 -2.05 10.71 13.04
C ILE A 58 -1.15 11.59 13.92
N VAL A 59 0.10 11.18 14.17
CA VAL A 59 1.05 11.91 15.03
C VAL A 59 1.33 13.31 14.48
N VAL A 60 1.63 13.42 13.18
CA VAL A 60 1.88 14.71 12.53
C VAL A 60 0.60 15.54 12.46
N GLY A 61 -0.55 14.92 12.20
CA GLY A 61 -1.86 15.58 12.19
C GLY A 61 -2.19 16.24 13.53
N ILE A 62 -2.05 15.52 14.65
CA ILE A 62 -2.26 16.05 16.01
C ILE A 62 -1.33 17.24 16.26
N ARG A 63 -0.04 17.11 15.92
CA ARG A 63 0.93 18.19 16.11
C ARG A 63 0.54 19.44 15.31
N LYS A 64 0.09 19.27 14.07
CA LYS A 64 -0.22 20.38 13.16
C LYS A 64 -1.54 21.08 13.50
N VAL A 65 -2.55 20.35 13.99
CA VAL A 65 -3.79 20.95 14.52
C VAL A 65 -3.48 21.94 15.65
N ARG A 66 -2.43 21.69 16.44
CA ARG A 66 -2.01 22.56 17.56
C ARG A 66 -1.17 23.78 17.15
N GLN A 67 -0.64 23.86 15.93
CA GLN A 67 0.42 24.83 15.54
C GLN A 67 0.00 25.89 14.50
N ASN A 68 -1.30 26.07 14.23
CA ASN A 68 -1.95 26.89 13.17
C ASN A 68 -2.24 26.15 11.85
N PRO A 69 -3.40 26.42 11.20
CA PRO A 69 -3.86 25.69 10.02
C PRO A 69 -3.27 26.25 8.72
N ILE A 70 -2.05 25.82 8.37
CA ILE A 70 -1.51 26.00 6.99
C ILE A 70 -1.50 24.63 6.28
N LEU A 71 -1.93 24.59 5.02
CA LEU A 71 -2.17 23.35 4.29
C LEU A 71 -0.92 22.45 4.11
N PRO A 72 -1.08 21.11 4.00
CA PRO A 72 -2.28 20.36 4.37
C PRO A 72 -2.57 20.56 5.85
N ASN A 73 -3.81 20.92 6.20
CA ASN A 73 -4.21 21.18 7.57
C ASN A 73 -4.08 19.86 8.36
N GLY A 74 -3.75 19.91 9.65
CA GLY A 74 -3.62 18.73 10.50
C GLY A 74 -4.86 17.83 10.45
N VAL A 75 -6.06 18.39 10.24
CA VAL A 75 -7.31 17.65 10.02
C VAL A 75 -7.23 16.70 8.82
N ASN A 76 -6.62 17.10 7.70
CA ASN A 76 -6.49 16.25 6.52
C ASN A 76 -5.56 15.06 6.79
N LEU A 77 -4.48 15.28 7.54
CA LEU A 77 -3.57 14.21 7.94
C LEU A 77 -4.30 13.20 8.86
N LEU A 78 -5.08 13.69 9.83
CA LEU A 78 -5.91 12.83 10.67
C LEU A 78 -6.91 12.01 9.84
N TRP A 79 -7.57 12.65 8.87
CA TRP A 79 -8.52 11.98 7.99
C TRP A 79 -7.86 10.90 7.12
N TRP A 80 -6.67 11.15 6.57
CA TRP A 80 -5.92 10.13 5.83
C TRP A 80 -5.48 8.96 6.72
N GLY A 81 -4.93 9.24 7.91
CA GLY A 81 -4.57 8.19 8.87
C GLY A 81 -5.78 7.31 9.25
N TYR A 82 -6.92 7.95 9.53
CA TYR A 82 -8.18 7.25 9.80
C TYR A 82 -8.65 6.39 8.62
N ASN A 83 -8.60 6.90 7.39
CA ASN A 83 -9.01 6.14 6.20
C ASN A 83 -8.10 4.94 5.94
N ILE A 84 -6.79 5.07 6.15
CA ILE A 84 -5.84 3.97 5.96
C ILE A 84 -6.16 2.81 6.91
N ILE A 85 -6.48 3.13 8.18
CA ILE A 85 -6.83 2.12 9.19
C ILE A 85 -8.22 1.53 8.90
N SER A 86 -9.23 2.38 8.63
CA SER A 86 -10.62 1.94 8.47
C SER A 86 -10.90 1.20 7.16
N LYS A 87 -10.19 1.53 6.06
CA LYS A 87 -10.31 0.83 4.78
C LYS A 87 -9.34 -0.34 4.63
N GLY A 88 -8.49 -0.56 5.62
CA GLY A 88 -7.51 -1.65 5.63
C GLY A 88 -8.04 -3.00 6.11
N GLY A 89 -9.31 -3.08 6.52
CA GLY A 89 -9.97 -4.29 7.04
C GLY A 89 -10.86 -5.04 6.03
N ASN A 90 -10.54 -4.96 4.74
CA ASN A 90 -11.14 -5.81 3.69
C ASN A 90 -10.07 -6.71 3.09
#